data_AF-A0A954TZ92-F1
#
_entry.id   AF-A0A954TZ92-F1
#
_cell.length_a   1.000
_cell.length_b   1.000
_cell.length_c   1.000
_cell.angle_alpha   90.00
_cell.angle_beta   90.00
_cell.angle_gamma   90.00
#
_symmetry.space_group_name_H-M   'P 1'
#
loop_
_entity.id
_entity.type
_entity.pdbx_description
1 polymer ?
#
loop_
_entity_poly.entity_id
_entity_poly.type
_entity_poly.pdbx_seq_one_letter_code
_entity_poly.pdbx_strand_id
1 'polypeptide(L)' 'MPIHCPISFPRLTEDEMRAIDYPVMGHVFATHQQLGRLCDESVYQRELLPRLQTAGLEGAIEIPITLTHRQFSMRVAL' A
#
# COMPACT_ATOMS: atom_id res chain seq x y z
N MET A 1 -11.40 3.58 -19.82
CA MET A 1 -10.42 4.44 -19.13
C MET A 1 -9.37 3.52 -18.52
N PRO A 2 -8.35 3.11 -19.29
CA PRO A 2 -7.30 2.25 -18.76
C PRO A 2 -6.53 2.92 -17.63
N ILE A 3 -6.28 2.17 -16.56
CA ILE A 3 -5.39 2.53 -15.47
C ILE A 3 -4.10 1.76 -15.68
N HIS A 4 -2.99 2.48 -15.84
CA HIS A 4 -1.67 1.89 -15.93
C HIS A 4 -0.95 2.07 -14.58
N CYS A 5 -0.67 0.94 -13.94
CA CYS A 5 0.14 0.85 -12.73
C CYS A 5 1.57 0.46 -13.12
N PRO A 6 2.61 1.15 -12.64
CA PRO A 6 4.00 0.77 -12.91
C PRO A 6 4.42 -0.48 -12.14
N ILE A 7 3.64 -0.91 -11.14
CA ILE A 7 3.88 -2.13 -10.35
C ILE A 7 3.09 -3.30 -10.94
N SER A 8 3.79 -4.40 -11.16
CA SER A 8 3.19 -5.67 -11.55
C SER A 8 2.75 -6.43 -10.31
N PHE A 9 1.47 -6.84 -10.28
CA PHE A 9 0.93 -7.69 -9.23
C PHE A 9 0.89 -9.13 -9.76
N PRO A 10 1.85 -10.00 -9.41
CA PRO A 10 1.77 -11.39 -9.78
C PRO A 10 0.55 -12.04 -9.13
N ARG A 11 -0.01 -13.06 -9.78
CA ARG A 11 -1.05 -13.87 -9.16
C ARG A 11 -0.40 -14.77 -8.12
N LEU A 12 -0.66 -14.48 -6.85
CA LEU A 12 -0.23 -15.29 -5.74
C LEU A 12 -1.21 -16.44 -5.49
N THR A 13 -0.67 -17.55 -5.00
CA THR A 13 -1.44 -18.59 -4.33
C THR A 13 -1.96 -18.07 -2.98
N GLU A 14 -2.89 -18.81 -2.38
CA GLU A 14 -3.41 -18.45 -1.06
C GLU A 14 -2.32 -18.46 0.02
N ASP A 15 -1.41 -19.44 -0.03
CA ASP A 15 -0.34 -19.57 0.95
C ASP A 15 0.70 -18.44 0.82
N GLU A 16 1.06 -18.07 -0.40
CA GLU A 16 1.94 -16.92 -0.67
C GLU A 16 1.30 -15.61 -0.19
N MET A 17 0.00 -15.43 -0.46
CA MET A 17 -0.71 -14.24 0.03
C MET A 17 -0.79 -14.24 1.55
N ARG A 18 -1.09 -15.38 2.19
CA ARG A 18 -1.17 -15.48 3.65
C ARG A 18 0.16 -15.17 4.34
N ALA A 19 1.28 -15.58 3.73
CA ALA A 19 2.63 -15.29 4.22
C ALA A 19 2.94 -13.78 4.22
N ILE A 20 2.30 -13.00 3.36
CA ILE A 20 2.42 -11.54 3.30
C ILE A 20 1.37 -10.87 4.19
N ASP A 21 0.11 -11.27 4.07
CA ASP A 21 -1.04 -10.62 4.71
C ASP A 21 -0.95 -10.70 6.24
N TYR A 22 -0.65 -11.87 6.79
CA TYR A 22 -0.64 -12.08 8.24
C TYR A 22 0.33 -11.15 8.98
N PRO A 23 1.63 -11.03 8.58
CA PRO A 23 2.53 -10.10 9.25
C PRO A 23 2.18 -8.64 8.97
N VAL A 24 1.77 -8.27 7.75
CA VAL A 24 1.36 -6.89 7.42
C VAL A 24 0.19 -6.45 8.31
N MET A 25 -0.86 -7.28 8.40
CA MET A 25 -2.04 -6.97 9.18
C MET A 25 -1.74 -6.85 10.67
N GLY A 26 -0.80 -7.63 11.20
CA GLY A 26 -0.30 -7.47 12.57
C GLY A 26 0.23 -6.06 12.85
N HIS A 27 1.04 -5.52 11.93
CA HIS A 27 1.55 -4.15 12.04
C HIS A 27 0.46 -3.08 11.84
N VAL A 28 -0.48 -3.30 10.92
CA VAL A 28 -1.66 -2.44 10.70
C VAL A 28 -2.49 -2.32 11.98
N PHE A 29 -2.81 -3.44 12.63
CA PHE A 29 -3.58 -3.45 13.87
C PHE A 29 -2.82 -2.81 15.04
N ALA A 30 -1.52 -3.06 15.17
CA ALA A 30 -0.71 -2.41 16.20
C ALA A 30 -0.66 -0.89 16.02
N THR A 31 -0.49 -0.43 14.77
CA THR A 31 -0.47 1.00 14.42
C THR A 31 -1.84 1.64 14.68
N HIS A 32 -2.93 0.97 14.30
CA HIS A 32 -4.29 1.46 14.55
C HIS A 32 -4.63 1.53 16.04
N GLN A 33 -4.23 0.55 16.85
CA GLN A 33 -4.41 0.58 18.30
C GLN A 33 -3.67 1.74 18.97
N GLN A 34 -2.49 2.10 18.44
CA GLN A 34 -1.69 3.20 18.95
C GLN A 34 -2.24 4.58 18.56
N LEU A 35 -2.63 4.76 17.29
CA LEU A 35 -3.01 6.06 16.74
C LEU A 35 -4.51 6.35 16.86
N GLY A 36 -5.34 5.30 16.97
CA GLY A 36 -6.79 5.39 17.05
C GLY A 36 -7.47 5.68 15.70
N ARG A 37 -8.81 5.57 15.71
CA ARG A 37 -9.66 5.59 14.50
C ARG A 37 -9.79 6.92 13.76
N LEU A 38 -9.33 8.03 14.36
CA LEU A 38 -9.41 9.38 13.78
C LEU A 38 -8.01 9.93 13.45
N CYS A 39 -7.02 9.05 13.34
CA CYS A 39 -5.69 9.43 12.91
C CYS A 39 -5.74 10.01 11.49
N ASP A 40 -4.96 11.06 11.26
CA ASP A 40 -4.70 11.57 9.93
C ASP A 40 -3.98 10.50 9.10
N GLU A 41 -4.46 10.22 7.89
CA GLU A 41 -3.92 9.17 7.03
C GLU A 41 -2.43 9.37 6.73
N SER A 42 -1.97 10.62 6.58
CA SER A 42 -0.56 10.90 6.32
C SER A 42 0.34 10.53 7.51
N VAL A 43 -0.18 10.65 8.73
CA VAL A 43 0.52 10.19 9.95
C VAL A 43 0.49 8.67 10.02
N TYR A 44 -0.67 8.06 9.73
CA TYR A 44 -0.82 6.61 9.70
C TYR A 44 0.18 5.95 8.73
N GLN A 45 0.26 6.47 7.51
CA GLN A 45 1.19 6.00 6.48
C GLN A 45 2.66 6.15 6.91
N ARG A 46 3.04 7.34 7.43
CA ARG A 46 4.41 7.60 7.92
C ARG A 46 4.82 6.71 9.09
N GLU A 47 3.88 6.22 9.87
CA GLU A 47 4.13 5.27 10.95
C GLU A 47 4.18 3.82 10.47
N LEU A 48 3.30 3.43 9.54
CA LEU A 48 3.16 2.04 9.12
C LEU A 48 4.34 1.57 8.26
N LEU A 49 4.77 2.34 7.26
CA LEU A 49 5.82 1.89 6.32
C LEU A 49 7.16 1.61 7.02
N PRO A 50 7.68 2.47 7.92
CA PRO A 50 8.90 2.17 8.66
C PRO A 50 8.79 0.92 9.54
N ARG A 51 7.61 0.64 10.10
CA ARG A 51 7.37 -0.59 10.89
C ARG A 51 7.45 -1.84 10.02
N LEU A 52 6.83 -1.80 8.84
CA LEU A 52 6.91 -2.89 7.86
C LEU A 52 8.37 -3.11 7.42
N GLN A 53 9.09 -2.04 7.08
CA GLN A 53 10.50 -2.11 6.69
C GLN A 53 11.39 -2.68 7.79
N THR A 54 11.17 -2.28 9.05
CA THR A 54 11.90 -2.82 10.21
C THR A 54 11.61 -4.30 10.44
N ALA A 55 10.41 -4.76 10.08
CA ALA A 55 10.03 -6.17 10.11
C ALA A 55 10.54 -6.98 8.89
N GLY A 56 11.33 -6.36 8.00
CA GLY A 56 11.86 -7.00 6.80
C GLY A 56 10.86 -7.08 5.65
N LEU A 57 9.75 -6.34 5.72
CA LEU A 57 8.75 -6.26 4.65
C LEU A 57 9.00 -5.02 3.80
N GLU A 58 9.13 -5.24 2.50
CA GLU A 58 9.22 -4.15 1.53
C GLU A 58 7.82 -3.65 1.15
N GLY A 59 7.71 -2.34 0.92
CA GLY A 59 6.45 -1.73 0.54
C GLY A 59 6.63 -0.29 0.07
N ALA A 60 5.57 0.26 -0.51
CA ALA A 60 5.47 1.65 -0.88
C ALA A 60 4.12 2.21 -0.43
N ILE A 61 4.11 3.46 0.00
CA ILE A 61 2.89 4.24 0.20
C ILE A 61 2.60 4.95 -1.11
N GLU A 62 1.33 4.96 -1.55
CA GLU A 62 0.82 5.80 -2.62
C GLU A 62 1.69 5.81 -3.90
N ILE A 63 1.46 4.82 -4.75
CA ILE A 63 2.20 4.69 -6.01
C ILE A 63 1.54 5.51 -7.12
N PRO A 64 2.32 6.17 -7.99
CA PRO A 64 1.76 6.95 -9.08
C PRO A 64 1.12 6.03 -10.13
N ILE A 65 -0.07 6.38 -10.57
CA ILE A 65 -0.78 5.69 -11.66
C ILE A 65 -0.97 6.63 -12.85
N THR A 66 -1.12 6.04 -14.04
CA THR A 66 -1.45 6.79 -15.25
C THR A 66 -2.86 6.44 -15.72
N LEU A 67 -3.71 7.45 -15.84
CA LEU A 67 -5.06 7.34 -16.36
C LEU A 67 -5.07 7.78 -17.82
N THR A 68 -5.67 6.97 -18.69
CA THR A 68 -5.81 7.31 -20.11
C THR A 68 -7.28 7.29 -20.54
N HIS A 69 -7.64 8.25 -21.39
CA HIS A 69 -8.95 8.31 -22.02
C HIS A 69 -8.86 8.99 -23.39
N ARG A 70 -9.02 8.20 -24.47
CA ARG A 70 -8.83 8.67 -25.86
C ARG A 70 -7.43 9.30 -26.01
N GLN A 71 -7.36 10.61 -26.22
CA GLN A 71 -6.11 11.37 -26.40
C GLN A 71 -5.61 12.00 -25.09
N PHE A 72 -6.40 11.93 -24.02
CA PHE A 72 -6.04 12.46 -22.71
C PHE A 72 -5.22 11.43 -21.91
N SER A 73 -4.15 11.91 -21.28
CA SER A 73 -3.31 11.14 -20.36
C SER A 73 -2.98 12.01 -19.14
N MET A 74 -3.13 11.43 -17.95
CA MET A 74 -2.86 12.11 -16.68
C MET A 74 -2.11 11.18 -15.74
N ARG A 75 -1.02 11.67 -15.17
CA ARG A 75 -0.32 11.01 -14.06
C ARG A 75 -0.91 11.51 -12.75
N VAL A 76 -1.40 10.59 -11.94
CA VAL A 76 -1.88 10.86 -10.58
C VAL A 76 -0.81 10.34 -9.63
N ALA A 77 -0.20 11.24 -8.85
CA ALA A 77 0.56 10.92 -7.66
C ALA A 77 -0.29 11.42 -6.49
N LEU A 78 -0.55 10.52 -5.54
CA LEU A 78 -1.21 10.87 -4.28
C LEU A 78 -0.14 11.36 -3.30
#